data_AF-A0A5D2CP92-F1
#
_entry.id   AF-A0A5D2CP92-F1
#
_cell.length_a   1.000
_cell.length_b   1.000
_cell.length_c   1.000
_cell.angle_alpha   90.00
_cell.angle_beta   90.00
_cell.angle_gamma   90.00
#
_symmetry.space_group_name_H-M   'P 1'
#
loop_
_entity.id
_entity.type
_entity.pdbx_description
1 polymer ?
#
loop_
_entity_poly.entity_id
_entity_poly.type
_entity_poly.pdbx_seq_one_letter_code
_entity_poly.pdbx_strand_id
1 'polypeptide(L)'
;MGFDNLSSQSIAPPQWPMRNIDDRNRILFCILNVCKEAFGRLPKVVGIDVVEMALWAKENKPSVITQKNQQAGHGPVSTRVAESDVKVTVEKDLISTAEEDDMEALLGSYVMGIGEAEAFSERLKRELLALEAANVHAMLESETLVEEVLQGLEVATHCVDDMDKWLGTFNIETRNNKLEMQSVNNKALIQELDKLLERLCVPSEVCYPSLCFLFRLQLRYYATCLTGGKFDEARMTQNIEACEWLTGALRGLEVPNLDSTYGNMGAVKEKRAELEKLKATFDRRASGFLKKYFANLVDSMMSDKNYFSQRGQLKQPDHADLRYKCRIYAHLLLHLKSLDKNCLRPLRKAYCSSLNLLLRREAREFANELRASTKVSISPTTWLEGSPGGNQIGNSTDTSALSDAYIKMLTIFIPLLVDESSFLAHFMCFEVPALVPPGVGANGNKRGSNDDLGIMNMNSNDSKDGNSFLVSL
;
A
#
# COMPACT_ATOMS: atom_id res chain seq x y z
N MET A 1 34.17 -4.27 21.25
CA MET A 1 34.80 -3.71 20.04
C MET A 1 33.70 -2.97 19.28
N GLY A 2 33.18 -1.84 19.74
CA GLY A 2 33.86 -0.55 19.90
C GLY A 2 33.34 0.40 18.81
N PHE A 3 32.08 0.83 18.89
CA PHE A 3 31.40 1.67 17.88
C PHE A 3 31.06 3.09 18.38
N ASP A 4 31.70 3.56 19.45
CA ASP A 4 31.34 4.84 20.10
C ASP A 4 32.38 5.96 19.95
N ASN A 5 33.28 5.93 18.96
CA ASN A 5 34.34 6.95 18.83
C ASN A 5 34.58 7.45 17.39
N LEU A 6 33.55 8.01 16.75
CA LEU A 6 33.74 8.85 15.54
C LEU A 6 33.12 10.25 15.65
N SER A 7 32.78 10.70 16.86
CA SER A 7 32.16 12.02 17.10
C SER A 7 33.15 13.20 17.20
N SER A 8 34.34 13.12 16.60
CA SER A 8 35.34 14.21 16.74
C SER A 8 36.40 14.25 15.63
N GLN A 9 35.97 14.14 14.37
CA GLN A 9 36.74 14.74 13.27
C GLN A 9 35.91 15.87 12.67
N SER A 10 36.48 17.07 12.64
CA SER A 10 35.96 18.20 11.89
C SER A 10 35.98 17.82 10.40
N ILE A 11 34.87 17.24 9.94
CA ILE A 11 34.65 16.94 8.53
C ILE A 11 34.49 18.31 7.86
N ALA A 12 35.49 18.72 7.07
CA ALA A 12 35.36 19.86 6.17
C ALA A 12 34.05 19.70 5.39
N PRO A 13 33.24 20.77 5.22
CA PRO A 13 31.92 20.66 4.61
C PRO A 13 32.07 19.94 3.25
N PRO A 14 31.15 19.01 2.92
CA PRO A 14 31.26 18.20 1.71
C PRO A 14 31.39 19.12 0.50
N GLN A 15 32.59 19.19 -0.07
CA GLN A 15 32.84 19.98 -1.26
C GLN A 15 32.12 19.28 -2.41
N TRP A 16 31.10 19.91 -2.98
CA TRP A 16 30.44 19.43 -4.20
C TRP A 16 31.38 19.65 -5.39
N PRO A 17 32.02 18.60 -5.94
CA PRO A 17 32.89 18.76 -7.08
C PRO A 17 32.02 18.80 -8.35
N MET A 18 32.06 19.92 -9.06
CA MET A 18 31.45 20.09 -10.38
C MET A 18 32.57 20.28 -11.41
N ARG A 19 32.40 19.75 -12.64
CA ARG A 19 33.41 19.83 -13.71
C ARG A 19 33.62 21.26 -14.23
N ASN A 20 32.58 22.10 -14.19
CA ASN A 20 32.63 23.50 -14.61
C ASN A 20 31.78 24.39 -13.68
N ILE A 21 32.20 25.64 -13.52
CA ILE A 21 31.49 26.71 -12.80
C ILE A 21 30.13 27.00 -13.45
N ASP A 22 30.03 26.92 -14.78
CA ASP A 22 28.77 27.16 -15.50
C ASP A 22 27.70 26.12 -15.17
N ASP A 23 28.08 24.84 -15.08
CA ASP A 23 27.16 23.75 -14.72
C ASP A 23 26.67 23.89 -13.28
N ARG A 24 27.58 24.29 -12.37
CA ARG A 24 27.23 24.60 -10.98
C ARG A 24 26.21 25.74 -10.93
N ASN A 25 26.42 26.81 -11.68
CA ASN A 25 25.53 27.97 -11.72
C ASN A 25 24.17 27.61 -12.32
N ARG A 26 24.13 26.80 -13.38
CA ARG A 26 22.88 26.29 -13.97
C ARG A 26 22.07 25.47 -12.97
N ILE A 27 22.71 24.57 -12.23
CA ILE A 27 22.03 23.76 -11.22
C ILE A 27 21.48 24.62 -10.08
N LEU A 28 22.26 25.57 -9.58
CA LEU A 28 21.80 26.51 -8.55
C LEU A 28 20.59 27.33 -9.05
N PHE A 29 20.65 27.80 -10.29
CA PHE A 29 19.55 28.54 -10.90
C PHE A 29 18.30 27.68 -11.09
N CYS A 30 18.44 26.43 -11.52
CA CYS A 30 17.34 25.47 -11.61
C CYS A 30 16.70 25.21 -10.24
N ILE A 31 17.50 24.99 -9.18
CA ILE A 31 16.99 24.79 -7.82
C ILE A 31 16.22 26.03 -7.34
N LEU A 32 16.76 27.23 -7.57
CA LEU A 32 16.10 28.48 -7.21
C LEU A 32 14.75 28.65 -7.92
N ASN A 33 14.68 28.35 -9.22
CA ASN A 33 13.45 28.46 -9.99
C ASN A 33 12.41 27.43 -9.58
N VAL A 34 12.81 26.16 -9.38
CA VAL A 34 11.91 25.11 -8.90
C VAL A 34 11.36 25.46 -7.51
N CYS A 35 12.21 25.97 -6.61
CA CYS A 35 11.74 26.41 -5.29
C CYS A 35 10.78 27.62 -5.38
N LYS A 36 11.04 28.56 -6.30
CA LYS A 36 10.16 29.71 -6.53
C LYS A 36 8.81 29.30 -7.11
N GLU A 37 8.80 28.36 -8.05
CA GLU A 37 7.57 27.83 -8.67
C GLU A 37 6.76 26.97 -7.69
N ALA A 38 7.43 26.09 -6.93
CA ALA A 38 6.75 25.17 -6.02
C ALA A 38 6.32 25.81 -4.70
N PHE A 39 7.04 26.81 -4.18
CA PHE A 39 6.81 27.39 -2.85
C PHE A 39 6.56 28.90 -2.84
N GLY A 40 6.52 29.56 -4.01
CA GLY A 40 6.24 31.00 -4.15
C GLY A 40 7.31 31.92 -3.54
N ARG A 41 8.43 31.39 -3.05
CA ARG A 41 9.51 32.14 -2.40
C ARG A 41 10.88 31.56 -2.76
N LEU A 42 11.89 32.42 -2.79
CA LEU A 42 13.27 31.98 -2.95
C LEU A 42 13.76 31.31 -1.66
N PRO A 43 14.52 30.20 -1.75
CA PRO A 43 15.07 29.52 -0.58
C PRO A 43 16.08 30.40 0.14
N LYS A 44 16.01 30.41 1.48
CA LYS A 44 16.96 31.13 2.33
C LYS A 44 18.24 30.30 2.44
N VAL A 45 19.34 30.80 1.89
CA VAL A 45 20.64 30.13 2.03
C VAL A 45 21.20 30.43 3.43
N VAL A 46 21.62 29.39 4.14
CA VAL A 46 22.15 29.47 5.52
C VAL A 46 23.64 29.11 5.48
N GLY A 47 24.47 29.81 6.27
CA GLY A 47 25.91 29.56 6.32
C GLY A 47 26.74 30.38 5.31
N ILE A 48 26.16 31.42 4.72
CA ILE A 48 26.88 32.41 3.90
C ILE A 48 27.09 33.66 4.74
N ASP A 49 28.35 34.10 4.89
CA ASP A 49 28.67 35.40 5.45
C ASP A 49 28.34 36.49 4.41
N VAL A 50 27.35 37.31 4.74
CA VAL A 50 26.85 38.40 3.88
C VAL A 50 27.94 39.45 3.63
N VAL A 51 28.89 39.62 4.57
CA VAL A 51 29.99 40.56 4.46
C VAL A 51 31.05 40.04 3.48
N GLU A 52 31.42 38.77 3.57
CA GLU A 52 32.35 38.15 2.61
C GLU A 52 31.79 38.15 1.18
N MET A 53 30.49 37.89 1.02
CA MET A 53 29.84 37.94 -0.29
C MET A 53 29.80 39.35 -0.88
N ALA A 54 29.59 40.38 -0.05
CA ALA A 54 29.61 41.78 -0.49
C ALA A 54 31.03 42.23 -0.89
N LEU A 55 32.06 41.76 -0.19
CA LEU A 55 33.46 42.00 -0.52
C LEU A 55 33.84 41.29 -1.83
N TRP A 56 33.46 40.02 -1.98
CA TRP A 56 33.68 39.24 -3.21
C TRP A 56 33.00 39.88 -4.44
N ALA A 57 31.75 40.35 -4.29
CA ALA A 57 31.01 41.03 -5.36
C ALA A 57 31.62 42.40 -5.73
N LYS A 58 32.32 43.06 -4.80
CA LYS A 58 33.05 44.30 -5.07
C LYS A 58 34.34 44.04 -5.86
N GLU A 59 35.02 42.94 -5.59
CA GLU A 59 36.23 42.51 -6.32
C GLU A 59 35.93 41.96 -7.72
N ASN A 60 34.76 41.35 -7.94
CA ASN A 60 34.40 40.66 -9.18
C ASN A 60 33.35 41.43 -10.02
N LYS A 61 33.39 42.77 -10.01
CA LYS A 61 32.58 43.58 -10.93
C LYS A 61 33.21 43.60 -12.33
N PRO A 62 32.53 43.12 -13.39
CA PRO A 62 33.05 43.24 -14.75
C PRO A 62 33.07 44.72 -15.17
N SER A 63 34.23 45.17 -15.68
CA SER A 63 34.43 46.48 -16.27
C SER A 63 33.59 46.63 -17.54
N VAL A 64 32.45 47.31 -17.45
CA VAL A 64 31.71 47.74 -18.63
C VAL A 64 32.52 48.84 -19.33
N ILE A 65 33.14 48.49 -20.46
CA ILE A 65 33.71 49.44 -21.41
C ILE A 65 32.54 50.12 -22.12
N THR A 66 32.25 51.35 -21.72
CA THR A 66 31.36 52.28 -22.43
C THR A 66 32.01 52.66 -23.76
N GLN A 67 31.63 52.02 -24.86
CA GLN A 67 31.87 52.56 -26.20
C GLN A 67 30.99 53.79 -26.40
N LYS A 68 31.62 54.97 -26.32
CA LYS A 68 31.06 56.25 -26.77
C LYS A 68 31.34 56.39 -28.27
N ASN A 69 30.29 56.57 -29.06
CA ASN A 69 30.35 57.04 -30.44
C ASN A 69 31.20 58.32 -30.55
N GLN A 70 32.25 58.28 -31.37
CA GLN A 70 32.84 59.47 -31.98
C GLN A 70 33.07 59.18 -33.47
N GLN A 71 32.22 59.81 -34.29
CA GLN A 71 32.50 60.09 -35.69
C GLN A 71 33.65 61.12 -35.75
N ALA A 72 34.72 60.79 -36.45
CA ALA A 72 35.72 61.76 -36.90
C ALA A 72 36.19 61.34 -38.29
N GLY A 73 35.59 61.99 -39.30
CA GLY A 73 36.08 61.95 -40.67
C GLY A 73 37.40 62.71 -40.77
N HIS A 74 38.40 62.08 -41.36
CA HIS A 74 39.66 62.69 -41.74
C HIS A 74 39.63 63.04 -43.24
N GLY A 75 39.59 64.34 -43.53
CA GLY A 75 40.38 64.96 -44.60
C GLY A 75 41.32 65.98 -43.94
N PRO A 76 42.23 66.68 -44.64
CA PRO A 76 42.46 66.82 -46.09
C PRO A 76 43.91 66.38 -46.45
N VAL A 77 44.41 66.46 -47.68
CA VAL A 77 45.04 67.66 -48.29
C VAL A 77 45.28 67.35 -49.77
N SER A 78 44.79 68.26 -50.63
CA SER A 78 45.06 68.30 -52.05
C SER A 78 46.35 69.11 -52.28
N THR A 79 47.36 68.47 -52.85
CA THR A 79 48.57 69.15 -53.34
C THR A 79 48.36 69.54 -54.79
N ARG A 80 48.37 70.86 -55.01
CA ARG A 80 48.39 71.51 -56.33
C ARG A 80 49.68 71.16 -57.06
N VAL A 81 49.58 70.75 -58.31
CA VAL A 81 50.61 71.01 -59.32
C VAL A 81 49.91 71.66 -60.49
N ALA A 82 50.06 72.97 -60.58
CA ALA A 82 49.82 73.71 -61.80
C ALA A 82 51.19 73.85 -62.45
N GLU A 83 51.41 73.21 -63.58
CA GLU A 83 52.42 73.67 -64.52
C GLU A 83 51.75 73.97 -65.85
N SER A 84 51.87 75.25 -66.15
CA SER A 84 51.39 75.99 -67.28
C SER A 84 52.09 75.56 -68.56
N ASP A 85 51.25 75.37 -69.56
CA ASP A 85 51.53 75.46 -70.99
C ASP A 85 52.45 76.67 -71.29
N VAL A 86 53.70 76.41 -71.68
CA VAL A 86 54.60 77.42 -72.26
C VAL A 86 54.71 77.13 -73.75
N LYS A 87 53.74 77.67 -74.48
CA LYS A 87 53.79 77.88 -75.91
C LYS A 87 54.74 79.06 -76.18
N VAL A 88 56.00 78.78 -76.53
CA VAL A 88 56.91 79.80 -77.06
C VAL A 88 57.11 79.57 -78.55
N THR A 89 56.83 80.65 -79.25
CA THR A 89 56.86 80.86 -80.68
C THR A 89 58.27 80.75 -81.24
N VAL A 90 58.35 80.10 -82.40
CA VAL A 90 59.49 80.02 -83.30
C VAL A 90 60.14 81.39 -83.50
N GLU A 91 61.35 81.56 -83.00
CA GLU A 91 62.37 82.33 -83.70
C GLU A 91 63.38 81.32 -84.25
N LYS A 92 63.34 81.16 -85.58
CA LYS A 92 64.39 80.48 -86.34
C LYS A 92 65.65 81.33 -86.23
N ASP A 93 66.40 81.14 -85.16
CA ASP A 93 67.78 81.58 -85.12
C ASP A 93 68.67 80.35 -85.19
N LEU A 94 69.58 80.39 -86.15
CA LEU A 94 70.31 79.26 -86.67
C LEU A 94 71.21 78.68 -85.57
N ILE A 95 70.80 77.55 -84.98
CA ILE A 95 71.66 76.72 -84.14
C ILE A 95 72.92 76.46 -84.96
N SER A 96 74.07 76.89 -84.45
CA SER A 96 75.34 76.68 -85.12
C SER A 96 75.62 75.18 -85.15
N THR A 97 76.26 74.67 -86.21
CA THR A 97 76.60 73.23 -86.32
C THR A 97 77.38 72.71 -85.10
N ALA A 98 78.10 73.58 -84.38
CA ALA A 98 78.78 73.25 -83.14
C ALA A 98 77.85 73.04 -81.93
N GLU A 99 76.69 73.72 -81.89
CA GLU A 99 75.66 73.54 -80.86
C GLU A 99 74.78 72.32 -81.17
N GLU A 100 74.60 71.98 -82.46
CA GLU A 100 73.96 70.73 -82.90
C GLU A 100 74.77 69.50 -82.47
N ASP A 101 76.10 69.52 -82.68
CA ASP A 101 77.00 68.45 -82.23
C ASP A 101 77.02 68.28 -80.70
N ASP A 102 76.97 69.38 -79.94
CA ASP A 102 76.98 69.34 -78.47
C ASP A 102 75.62 68.85 -77.90
N MET A 103 74.51 69.23 -78.52
CA MET A 103 73.19 68.67 -78.22
C MET A 103 73.11 67.17 -78.56
N GLU A 104 73.74 66.72 -79.65
CA GLU A 104 73.81 65.30 -80.01
C GLU A 104 74.65 64.50 -78.99
N ALA A 105 75.76 65.06 -78.50
CA ALA A 105 76.56 64.44 -77.44
C ALA A 105 75.80 64.33 -76.11
N LEU A 106 75.08 65.39 -75.70
CA LEU A 106 74.26 65.38 -74.49
C LEU A 106 73.09 64.39 -74.60
N LEU A 107 72.38 64.39 -75.72
CA LEU A 107 71.31 63.42 -75.99
C LEU A 107 71.85 62.00 -76.07
N GLY A 108 73.04 61.77 -76.63
CA GLY A 108 73.72 60.48 -76.62
C GLY A 108 74.02 59.95 -75.21
N SER A 109 74.47 60.82 -74.30
CA SER A 109 74.67 60.47 -72.89
C SER A 109 73.36 60.17 -72.14
N TYR A 110 72.31 60.93 -72.44
CA TYR A 110 70.97 60.77 -71.84
C TYR A 110 70.28 59.50 -72.37
N VAL A 111 70.45 59.18 -73.65
CA VAL A 111 70.00 57.94 -74.29
C VAL A 111 70.74 56.73 -73.74
N MET A 112 72.05 56.84 -73.44
CA MET A 112 72.78 55.81 -72.72
C MET A 112 72.24 55.59 -71.29
N GLY A 113 71.98 56.66 -70.53
CA GLY A 113 71.41 56.56 -69.18
C GLY A 113 69.97 56.01 -69.17
N ILE A 114 69.15 56.37 -70.16
CA ILE A 114 67.82 55.79 -70.37
C ILE A 114 67.92 54.31 -70.76
N GLY A 115 68.87 53.94 -71.62
CA GLY A 115 69.11 52.55 -72.00
C GLY A 115 69.52 51.67 -70.82
N GLU A 116 70.30 52.20 -69.87
CA GLU A 116 70.63 51.50 -68.62
C GLU A 116 69.42 51.32 -67.69
N ALA A 117 68.57 52.35 -67.57
CA ALA A 117 67.33 52.27 -66.78
C ALA A 117 66.29 51.32 -67.41
N GLU A 118 66.18 51.30 -68.73
CA GLU A 118 65.32 50.40 -69.48
C GLU A 118 65.81 48.95 -69.38
N ALA A 119 67.12 48.72 -69.47
CA ALA A 119 67.72 47.40 -69.24
C ALA A 119 67.53 46.90 -67.80
N PHE A 120 67.58 47.79 -66.81
CA PHE A 120 67.31 47.47 -65.40
C PHE A 120 65.82 47.15 -65.16
N SER A 121 64.91 47.94 -65.74
CA SER A 121 63.46 47.68 -65.73
C SER A 121 63.13 46.32 -66.35
N GLU A 122 63.72 46.00 -67.51
CA GLU A 122 63.56 44.69 -68.15
C GLU A 122 64.14 43.54 -67.32
N ARG A 123 65.21 43.78 -66.55
CA ARG A 123 65.73 42.79 -65.60
C ARG A 123 64.77 42.56 -64.44
N LEU A 124 64.22 43.62 -63.84
CA LEU A 124 63.22 43.51 -62.77
C LEU A 124 61.93 42.83 -63.24
N LYS A 125 61.45 43.13 -64.45
CA LYS A 125 60.29 42.43 -65.04
C LYS A 125 60.56 40.95 -65.21
N ARG A 126 61.75 40.57 -65.70
CA ARG A 126 62.13 39.16 -65.84
C ARG A 126 62.23 38.45 -64.50
N GLU A 127 62.77 39.11 -63.48
CA GLU A 127 62.89 38.55 -62.12
C GLU A 127 61.53 38.43 -61.43
N LEU A 128 60.64 39.43 -61.62
CA LEU A 128 59.27 39.38 -61.14
C LEU A 128 58.46 38.28 -61.82
N LEU A 129 58.55 38.13 -63.14
CA LEU A 129 57.91 37.04 -63.87
C LEU A 129 58.44 35.66 -63.44
N ALA A 130 59.74 35.55 -63.18
CA ALA A 130 60.33 34.32 -62.65
C ALA A 130 59.83 34.01 -61.22
N LEU A 131 59.66 35.04 -60.38
CA LEU A 131 59.12 34.89 -59.03
C LEU A 131 57.64 34.52 -59.06
N GLU A 132 56.84 35.15 -59.93
CA GLU A 132 55.44 34.81 -60.15
C GLU A 132 55.29 33.36 -60.65
N ALA A 133 56.13 32.95 -61.61
CA ALA A 133 56.14 31.57 -62.09
C ALA A 133 56.52 30.58 -60.98
N ALA A 134 57.52 30.89 -60.17
CA ALA A 134 57.91 30.06 -59.01
C ALA A 134 56.78 29.97 -57.97
N ASN A 135 56.08 31.08 -57.72
CA ASN A 135 54.97 31.12 -56.77
C ASN A 135 53.76 30.31 -57.27
N VAL A 136 53.44 30.41 -58.57
CA VAL A 136 52.41 29.59 -59.21
C VAL A 136 52.78 28.11 -59.15
N HIS A 137 54.04 27.75 -59.41
CA HIS A 137 54.51 26.36 -59.28
C HIS A 137 54.41 25.85 -57.84
N ALA A 138 54.80 26.64 -56.84
CA ALA A 138 54.65 26.27 -55.43
C ALA A 138 53.18 26.10 -55.02
N MET A 139 52.29 26.93 -55.57
CA MET A 139 50.84 26.78 -55.37
C MET A 139 50.30 25.50 -56.03
N LEU A 140 50.70 25.20 -57.26
CA LEU A 140 50.28 23.99 -57.98
C LEU A 140 50.83 22.71 -57.33
N GLU A 141 52.06 22.72 -56.81
CA GLU A 141 52.62 21.59 -56.07
C GLU A 141 51.87 21.34 -54.74
N SER A 142 51.45 22.42 -54.07
CA SER A 142 50.69 22.32 -52.81
C SER A 142 49.20 22.05 -53.01
N GLU A 143 48.64 22.26 -54.21
CA GLU A 143 47.23 22.03 -54.52
C GLU A 143 46.81 20.59 -54.23
N THR A 144 47.60 19.61 -54.67
CA THR A 144 47.32 18.18 -54.44
C THR A 144 47.28 17.80 -52.95
N LEU A 145 48.21 18.34 -52.15
CA LEU A 145 48.25 18.14 -50.70
C LEU A 145 47.06 18.83 -50.01
N VAL A 146 46.69 20.03 -50.46
CA VAL A 146 45.53 20.75 -49.94
C VAL A 146 44.24 19.99 -50.25
N GLU A 147 44.11 19.41 -51.44
CA GLU A 147 42.95 18.64 -51.86
C GLU A 147 42.83 17.31 -51.09
N GLU A 148 43.95 16.61 -50.83
CA GLU A 148 43.97 15.44 -49.94
C GLU A 148 43.54 15.79 -48.50
N VAL A 149 44.01 16.93 -47.98
CA VAL A 149 43.62 17.41 -46.63
C VAL A 149 42.14 17.79 -46.59
N LEU A 150 41.62 18.44 -47.63
CA LEU A 150 40.21 18.80 -47.76
C LEU A 150 39.32 17.55 -47.81
N GLN A 151 39.71 16.56 -48.63
CA GLN A 151 39.02 15.28 -48.73
C GLN A 151 39.06 14.52 -47.39
N GLY A 152 40.21 14.52 -46.71
CA GLY A 152 40.35 13.94 -45.38
C GLY A 152 39.49 14.63 -44.32
N LEU A 153 39.40 15.96 -44.37
CA LEU A 153 38.54 16.76 -43.50
C LEU A 153 37.06 16.48 -43.76
N GLU A 154 36.65 16.30 -45.01
CA GLU A 154 35.28 15.98 -45.38
C GLU A 154 34.89 14.57 -44.89
N VAL A 155 35.78 13.58 -45.03
CA VAL A 155 35.59 12.24 -44.45
C VAL A 155 35.49 12.31 -42.93
N ALA A 156 36.39 13.06 -42.27
CA ALA A 156 36.34 13.23 -40.82
C ALA A 156 35.04 13.91 -40.36
N THR A 157 34.55 14.89 -41.12
CA THR A 157 33.28 15.58 -40.86
C THR A 157 32.12 14.58 -40.95
N HIS A 158 32.07 13.77 -42.01
CA HIS A 158 31.04 12.73 -42.15
C HIS A 158 31.09 11.69 -41.02
N CYS A 159 32.28 11.28 -40.59
CA CYS A 159 32.43 10.37 -39.44
C CYS A 159 31.90 10.98 -38.14
N VAL A 160 32.15 12.27 -37.89
CA VAL A 160 31.62 12.98 -36.72
C VAL A 160 30.10 13.09 -36.78
N ASP A 161 29.54 13.39 -37.95
CA ASP A 161 28.08 13.45 -38.15
C ASP A 161 27.42 12.09 -37.91
N ASP A 162 28.05 10.99 -38.33
CA ASP A 162 27.54 9.64 -38.08
C ASP A 162 27.64 9.25 -36.60
N MET A 163 28.71 9.66 -35.91
CA MET A 163 28.82 9.49 -34.46
C MET A 163 27.76 10.28 -33.70
N ASP A 164 27.46 11.51 -34.12
CA ASP A 164 26.40 12.32 -33.50
C ASP A 164 25.02 11.66 -33.66
N LYS A 165 24.69 11.16 -34.85
CA LYS A 165 23.46 10.37 -35.08
C LYS A 165 23.39 9.12 -34.19
N TRP A 166 24.50 8.40 -34.06
CA TRP A 166 24.60 7.21 -33.21
C TRP A 166 24.40 7.54 -31.73
N LEU A 167 25.08 8.58 -31.24
CA LEU A 167 24.92 9.08 -29.87
C LEU A 167 23.49 9.56 -29.61
N GLY A 168 22.87 10.23 -30.59
CA GLY A 168 21.47 10.63 -30.54
C GLY A 168 20.53 9.44 -30.36
N THR A 169 20.72 8.38 -31.14
CA THR A 169 19.90 7.16 -31.07
C THR A 169 20.10 6.45 -29.72
N PHE A 170 21.34 6.30 -29.26
CA PHE A 170 21.64 5.66 -27.99
C PHE A 170 21.09 6.45 -26.79
N ASN A 171 21.16 7.78 -26.83
CA ASN A 171 20.57 8.62 -25.78
C ASN A 171 19.04 8.51 -25.74
N ILE A 172 18.39 8.43 -26.89
CA ILE A 172 16.94 8.19 -26.97
C ILE A 172 16.59 6.80 -26.41
N GLU A 173 17.32 5.76 -26.79
CA GLU A 173 17.11 4.39 -26.35
C GLU A 173 17.29 4.25 -24.83
N THR A 174 18.38 4.76 -24.28
CA THR A 174 18.64 4.72 -22.84
C THR A 174 17.60 5.49 -22.03
N ARG A 175 17.17 6.67 -22.51
CA ARG A 175 16.07 7.43 -21.90
C ARG A 175 14.75 6.64 -21.97
N ASN A 176 14.47 5.97 -23.09
CA ASN A 176 13.26 5.21 -23.27
C ASN A 176 13.23 3.97 -22.36
N ASN A 177 14.33 3.21 -22.28
CA ASN A 177 14.46 2.07 -21.38
C ASN A 177 14.28 2.47 -19.91
N LYS A 178 14.78 3.64 -19.52
CA LYS A 178 14.57 4.19 -18.17
C LYS A 178 13.09 4.52 -17.91
N LEU A 179 12.41 5.13 -18.88
CA LEU A 179 10.98 5.44 -18.79
C LEU A 179 10.12 4.17 -18.76
N GLU A 180 10.46 3.16 -19.56
CA GLU A 180 9.79 1.88 -19.56
C GLU A 180 9.96 1.16 -18.23
N MET A 181 11.19 1.08 -17.70
CA MET A 181 11.44 0.51 -16.38
C MET A 181 10.67 1.26 -15.29
N GLN A 182 10.65 2.60 -15.34
CA GLN A 182 9.86 3.40 -14.40
C GLN A 182 8.36 3.13 -14.53
N SER A 183 7.84 2.97 -15.75
CA SER A 183 6.44 2.63 -16.02
C SER A 183 6.07 1.27 -15.45
N VAL A 184 6.91 0.25 -15.67
CA VAL A 184 6.72 -1.10 -15.13
C VAL A 184 6.74 -1.08 -13.60
N ASN A 185 7.72 -0.38 -13.00
CA ASN A 185 7.82 -0.27 -11.55
C ASN A 185 6.61 0.46 -10.94
N ASN A 186 6.16 1.57 -11.55
CA ASN A 186 4.98 2.29 -11.10
C ASN A 186 3.72 1.42 -11.19
N LYS A 187 3.57 0.65 -12.26
CA LYS A 187 2.46 -0.28 -12.42
C LYS A 187 2.47 -1.37 -11.34
N ALA A 188 3.63 -1.95 -11.04
CA ALA A 188 3.77 -2.93 -9.96
C ALA A 188 3.47 -2.31 -8.58
N LEU A 189 3.94 -1.09 -8.31
CA LEU A 189 3.67 -0.38 -7.08
C LEU A 189 2.18 -0.08 -6.89
N ILE A 190 1.50 0.37 -7.94
CA ILE A 190 0.05 0.60 -7.93
C ILE A 190 -0.70 -0.70 -7.64
N GLN A 191 -0.31 -1.81 -8.28
CA GLN A 191 -0.94 -3.11 -8.03
C GLN A 191 -0.77 -3.58 -6.58
N GLU A 192 0.41 -3.41 -5.98
CA GLU A 192 0.61 -3.73 -4.57
C GLU A 192 -0.18 -2.80 -3.64
N LEU A 193 -0.29 -1.52 -3.99
CA LEU A 193 -1.12 -0.56 -3.26
C LEU A 193 -2.61 -0.93 -3.32
N ASP A 194 -3.11 -1.30 -4.50
CA ASP A 194 -4.50 -1.72 -4.70
C ASP A 194 -4.83 -2.97 -3.88
N LYS A 195 -3.94 -3.97 -3.87
CA LYS A 195 -4.08 -5.17 -3.01
C LYS A 195 -4.14 -4.81 -1.52
N LEU A 196 -3.35 -3.83 -1.08
CA LEU A 196 -3.36 -3.37 0.31
C LEU A 196 -4.65 -2.60 0.63
N LEU A 197 -5.09 -1.71 -0.25
CA LEU A 197 -6.31 -0.92 -0.09
C LEU A 197 -7.57 -1.80 -0.03
N GLU A 198 -7.66 -2.80 -0.91
CA GLU A 198 -8.75 -3.78 -0.91
C GLU A 198 -8.85 -4.50 0.43
N ARG A 199 -7.71 -4.99 0.95
CA ARG A 199 -7.64 -5.69 2.25
C ARG A 199 -7.95 -4.79 3.44
N LEU A 200 -7.53 -3.53 3.39
CA LEU A 200 -7.87 -2.56 4.43
C LEU A 200 -9.35 -2.14 4.37
N CYS A 201 -10.08 -2.53 3.32
CA CYS A 201 -11.44 -2.05 3.04
C CYS A 201 -11.50 -0.51 3.14
N VAL A 202 -10.40 0.17 2.78
CA VAL A 202 -10.34 1.63 2.74
C VAL A 202 -11.01 2.00 1.44
N PRO A 203 -12.15 2.72 1.47
CA PRO A 203 -12.73 3.23 0.25
C PRO A 203 -11.71 4.18 -0.38
N SER A 204 -11.05 3.75 -1.45
CA SER A 204 -10.30 4.66 -2.30
C SER A 204 -11.33 5.60 -2.91
N GLU A 205 -11.27 6.90 -2.59
CA GLU A 205 -12.18 7.91 -3.18
C GLU A 205 -12.09 7.98 -4.72
N VAL A 206 -11.10 7.28 -5.29
CA VAL A 206 -10.75 7.28 -6.71
C VAL A 206 -11.33 6.09 -7.47
N CYS A 207 -11.78 5.03 -6.78
CA CYS A 207 -12.39 3.87 -7.45
C CYS A 207 -13.90 4.12 -7.66
N TYR A 208 -14.39 3.92 -8.88
CA TYR A 208 -15.76 4.11 -9.36
C TYR A 208 -16.82 4.46 -8.28
N PRO A 209 -17.39 5.69 -8.30
CA PRO A 209 -18.29 6.20 -7.24
C PRO A 209 -19.43 5.25 -6.86
N SER A 210 -20.00 4.52 -7.83
CA SER A 210 -21.10 3.58 -7.60
C SER A 210 -20.68 2.32 -6.81
N LEU A 211 -19.49 1.77 -7.08
CA LEU A 211 -18.99 0.58 -6.36
C LEU A 211 -18.43 0.95 -4.98
N CYS A 212 -17.77 2.10 -4.87
CA CYS A 212 -17.32 2.62 -3.57
C CYS A 212 -18.49 2.99 -2.64
N PHE A 213 -19.59 3.50 -3.19
CA PHE A 213 -20.81 3.71 -2.41
C PHE A 213 -21.37 2.40 -1.85
N LEU A 214 -21.47 1.36 -2.67
CA LEU A 214 -21.98 0.05 -2.23
C LEU A 214 -21.10 -0.60 -1.17
N PHE A 215 -19.77 -0.59 -1.33
CA PHE A 215 -18.85 -1.12 -0.32
C PHE A 215 -18.92 -0.35 1.00
N ARG A 216 -19.00 0.98 0.95
CA ARG A 216 -19.15 1.82 2.15
C ARG A 216 -20.50 1.60 2.83
N LEU A 217 -21.57 1.42 2.05
CA LEU A 217 -22.90 1.10 2.58
C LEU A 217 -22.89 -0.26 3.28
N GLN A 218 -22.24 -1.26 2.69
CA GLN A 218 -22.15 -2.61 3.21
C GLN A 218 -21.31 -2.70 4.48
N LEU A 219 -20.16 -2.01 4.51
CA LEU A 219 -19.34 -1.87 5.72
C LEU A 219 -20.14 -1.22 6.85
N ARG A 220 -20.88 -0.15 6.54
CA ARG A 220 -21.69 0.58 7.51
C ARG A 220 -22.89 -0.25 7.98
N TYR A 221 -23.47 -1.04 7.08
CA TYR A 221 -24.54 -1.99 7.39
C TYR A 221 -24.06 -3.04 8.40
N TYR A 222 -22.96 -3.75 8.11
CA TYR A 222 -22.42 -4.77 9.03
C TYR A 222 -21.96 -4.17 10.36
N ALA A 223 -21.31 -3.00 10.35
CA ALA A 223 -20.95 -2.30 11.58
C ALA A 223 -22.18 -1.96 12.44
N THR A 224 -23.29 -1.57 11.82
CA THR A 224 -24.56 -1.29 12.52
C THR A 224 -25.18 -2.57 13.09
N CYS A 225 -25.15 -3.69 12.36
CA CYS A 225 -25.59 -4.98 12.87
C CYS A 225 -24.77 -5.41 14.10
N LEU A 226 -23.44 -5.31 14.00
CA LEU A 226 -22.52 -5.74 15.06
C LEU A 226 -22.62 -4.85 16.32
N THR A 227 -22.84 -3.55 16.17
CA THR A 227 -22.92 -2.60 17.31
C THR A 227 -24.32 -2.41 17.88
N GLY A 228 -25.37 -2.49 17.06
CA GLY A 228 -26.75 -2.16 17.44
C GLY A 228 -27.83 -3.16 17.03
N GLY A 229 -27.51 -4.20 16.25
CA GLY A 229 -28.47 -5.21 15.79
C GLY A 229 -29.14 -5.98 16.93
N LYS A 230 -30.43 -6.29 16.79
CA LYS A 230 -31.16 -7.16 17.73
C LYS A 230 -30.86 -8.63 17.42
N PHE A 231 -30.93 -9.50 18.43
CA PHE A 231 -30.69 -10.95 18.32
C PHE A 231 -32.00 -11.76 18.27
N ASP A 232 -33.06 -11.15 17.76
CA ASP A 232 -34.31 -11.84 17.42
C ASP A 232 -34.07 -12.83 16.27
N GLU A 233 -34.84 -13.91 16.25
CA GLU A 233 -34.71 -15.01 15.29
C GLU A 233 -34.71 -14.53 13.83
N ALA A 234 -35.60 -13.58 13.49
CA ALA A 234 -35.70 -13.00 12.15
C ALA A 234 -34.43 -12.26 11.69
N ARG A 235 -33.63 -11.71 12.62
CA ARG A 235 -32.40 -10.97 12.32
C ARG A 235 -31.15 -11.80 12.58
N MET A 236 -31.29 -13.06 13.02
CA MET A 236 -30.16 -13.91 13.35
C MET A 236 -29.25 -14.10 12.14
N THR A 237 -29.80 -14.40 10.96
CA THR A 237 -29.04 -14.54 9.70
C THR A 237 -28.18 -13.32 9.40
N GLN A 238 -28.74 -12.11 9.56
CA GLN A 238 -28.00 -10.85 9.33
C GLN A 238 -26.84 -10.67 10.32
N ASN A 239 -27.04 -11.04 11.58
CA ASN A 239 -25.97 -11.00 12.58
C ASN A 239 -24.88 -12.03 12.29
N ILE A 240 -25.24 -13.22 11.78
CA ILE A 240 -24.29 -14.24 11.36
C ILE A 240 -23.45 -13.75 10.18
N GLU A 241 -24.08 -13.25 9.12
CA GLU A 241 -23.37 -12.69 7.96
C GLU A 241 -22.41 -11.56 8.37
N ALA A 242 -22.83 -10.69 9.30
CA ALA A 242 -21.96 -9.64 9.82
C ALA A 242 -20.76 -10.20 10.61
N CYS A 243 -20.94 -11.32 11.33
CA CYS A 243 -19.85 -12.01 12.03
C CYS A 243 -18.87 -12.68 11.08
N GLU A 244 -19.38 -13.32 10.03
CA GLU A 244 -18.58 -13.94 8.98
C GLU A 244 -17.73 -12.88 8.28
N TRP A 245 -18.35 -11.75 7.93
CA TRP A 245 -17.64 -10.60 7.38
C TRP A 245 -16.53 -10.11 8.32
N LEU A 246 -16.83 -9.91 9.60
CA LEU A 246 -15.84 -9.46 10.60
C LEU A 246 -14.69 -10.46 10.75
N THR A 247 -15.01 -11.75 10.78
CA THR A 247 -14.02 -12.84 10.88
C THR A 247 -13.13 -12.88 9.64
N GLY A 248 -13.72 -12.72 8.45
CA GLY A 248 -12.98 -12.63 7.19
C GLY A 248 -12.08 -11.40 7.14
N ALA A 249 -12.58 -10.24 7.57
CA ALA A 249 -11.81 -8.99 7.62
C ALA A 249 -10.61 -9.07 8.57
N LEU A 250 -10.80 -9.64 9.78
CA LEU A 250 -9.70 -9.86 10.72
C LEU A 250 -8.66 -10.83 10.16
N ARG A 251 -9.09 -11.95 9.59
CA ARG A 251 -8.22 -12.96 8.97
C ARG A 251 -7.45 -12.40 7.78
N GLY A 252 -8.06 -11.51 6.99
CA GLY A 252 -7.42 -10.85 5.86
C GLY A 252 -6.25 -9.95 6.26
N LEU A 253 -6.23 -9.48 7.51
CA LEU A 253 -5.13 -8.70 8.09
C LEU A 253 -4.10 -9.57 8.84
N GLU A 254 -4.35 -10.86 9.02
CA GLU A 254 -3.43 -11.79 9.71
C GLU A 254 -2.51 -12.52 8.71
N VAL A 255 -1.38 -13.02 9.22
CA VAL A 255 -0.46 -13.88 8.45
C VAL A 255 -1.15 -15.23 8.17
N PRO A 256 -1.06 -15.81 6.96
CA PRO A 256 -0.24 -15.41 5.81
C PRO A 256 -0.92 -14.47 4.80
N ASN A 257 -2.16 -14.03 5.06
CA ASN A 257 -2.93 -13.26 4.07
C ASN A 257 -2.41 -11.84 3.85
N LEU A 258 -1.82 -11.26 4.90
CA LEU A 258 -1.08 -10.01 4.84
C LEU A 258 0.39 -10.27 5.18
N ASP A 259 1.30 -9.80 4.33
CA ASP A 259 2.73 -9.86 4.58
C ASP A 259 3.06 -9.13 5.89
N SER A 260 3.91 -9.75 6.72
CA SER A 260 4.36 -9.20 8.01
C SER A 260 4.97 -7.80 7.88
N THR A 261 5.51 -7.46 6.71
CA THR A 261 6.07 -6.14 6.39
C THR A 261 5.04 -5.03 6.56
N TYR A 262 3.78 -5.29 6.19
CA TYR A 262 2.68 -4.32 6.33
C TYR A 262 2.15 -4.23 7.76
N GLY A 263 2.46 -5.19 8.64
CA GLY A 263 1.97 -5.21 10.01
C GLY A 263 2.35 -3.97 10.83
N ASN A 264 3.45 -3.29 10.46
CA ASN A 264 3.91 -2.09 11.13
C ASN A 264 3.29 -0.79 10.61
N MET A 265 2.61 -0.82 9.46
CA MET A 265 1.99 0.35 8.83
C MET A 265 0.86 0.90 9.71
N GLY A 266 0.84 2.23 9.91
CA GLY A 266 -0.16 2.90 10.75
C GLY A 266 -1.60 2.57 10.34
N ALA A 267 -1.91 2.61 9.03
CA ALA A 267 -3.24 2.30 8.50
C ALA A 267 -3.69 0.85 8.81
N VAL A 268 -2.78 -0.13 8.73
CA VAL A 268 -3.06 -1.53 9.08
C VAL A 268 -3.33 -1.69 10.58
N LYS A 269 -2.52 -1.03 11.42
CA LYS A 269 -2.70 -1.03 12.87
C LYS A 269 -4.03 -0.40 13.29
N GLU A 270 -4.35 0.76 12.73
CA GLU A 270 -5.61 1.46 12.99
C GLU A 270 -6.82 0.62 12.55
N LYS A 271 -6.79 0.07 11.32
CA LYS A 271 -7.87 -0.77 10.83
C LYS A 271 -8.06 -2.03 11.67
N ARG A 272 -6.97 -2.68 12.07
CA ARG A 272 -7.02 -3.83 13.00
C ARG A 272 -7.66 -3.42 14.33
N ALA A 273 -7.28 -2.28 14.89
CA ALA A 273 -7.84 -1.79 16.16
C ALA A 273 -9.35 -1.50 16.05
N GLU A 274 -9.82 -0.93 14.93
CA GLU A 274 -11.26 -0.76 14.66
C GLU A 274 -12.01 -2.09 14.65
N LEU A 275 -11.49 -3.08 13.92
CA LEU A 275 -12.12 -4.40 13.81
C LEU A 275 -12.10 -5.16 15.15
N GLU A 276 -11.01 -5.09 15.92
CA GLU A 276 -10.93 -5.67 17.26
C GLU A 276 -11.90 -4.99 18.23
N LYS A 277 -12.10 -3.68 18.14
CA LYS A 277 -13.13 -2.97 18.92
C LYS A 277 -14.54 -3.45 18.56
N LEU A 278 -14.81 -3.66 17.27
CA LEU A 278 -16.08 -4.16 16.78
C LEU A 278 -16.35 -5.58 17.27
N LYS A 279 -15.33 -6.45 17.19
CA LYS A 279 -15.32 -7.81 17.73
C LYS A 279 -15.62 -7.83 19.22
N ALA A 280 -14.88 -7.07 20.03
CA ALA A 280 -15.11 -7.00 21.48
C ALA A 280 -16.52 -6.48 21.83
N THR A 281 -17.02 -5.52 21.05
CA THR A 281 -18.38 -4.98 21.22
C THR A 281 -19.44 -6.03 20.92
N PHE A 282 -19.31 -6.73 19.79
CA PHE A 282 -20.24 -7.76 19.37
C PHE A 282 -20.22 -8.95 20.34
N ASP A 283 -19.04 -9.47 20.68
CA ASP A 283 -18.90 -10.61 21.58
C ASP A 283 -19.54 -10.34 22.94
N ARG A 284 -19.28 -9.17 23.54
CA ARG A 284 -19.93 -8.75 24.79
C ARG A 284 -21.45 -8.74 24.68
N ARG A 285 -22.00 -8.21 23.58
CA ARG A 285 -23.45 -8.10 23.35
C ARG A 285 -24.09 -9.47 23.15
N ALA A 286 -23.52 -10.28 22.27
CA ALA A 286 -24.04 -11.60 21.93
C ALA A 286 -23.91 -12.58 23.11
N SER A 287 -22.76 -12.60 23.79
CA SER A 287 -22.57 -13.36 25.02
C SER A 287 -23.52 -12.91 26.13
N GLY A 288 -23.74 -11.60 26.28
CA GLY A 288 -24.70 -11.06 27.23
C GLY A 288 -26.15 -11.44 26.90
N PHE A 289 -26.51 -11.41 25.62
CA PHE A 289 -27.82 -11.84 25.14
C PHE A 289 -28.07 -13.32 25.43
N LEU A 290 -27.14 -14.22 25.05
CA LEU A 290 -27.30 -15.66 25.27
C LEU A 290 -27.45 -16.03 26.75
N LYS A 291 -26.66 -15.40 27.63
CA LYS A 291 -26.78 -15.59 29.09
C LYS A 291 -28.19 -15.23 29.60
N LYS A 292 -28.71 -14.08 29.16
CA LYS A 292 -30.06 -13.63 29.52
C LYS A 292 -31.13 -14.53 28.89
N TYR A 293 -30.92 -14.95 27.64
CA TYR A 293 -31.84 -15.83 26.93
C TYR A 293 -32.01 -17.17 27.65
N PHE A 294 -30.91 -17.82 28.07
CA PHE A 294 -30.98 -19.07 28.83
C PHE A 294 -31.71 -18.93 30.16
N ALA A 295 -31.46 -17.83 30.91
CA ALA A 295 -32.17 -17.55 32.15
C ALA A 295 -33.67 -17.32 31.91
N ASN A 296 -34.02 -16.43 30.97
CA ASN A 296 -35.40 -16.11 30.65
C ASN A 296 -36.19 -17.31 30.12
N LEU A 297 -35.54 -18.17 29.35
CA LEU A 297 -36.13 -19.39 28.81
C LEU A 297 -36.54 -20.34 29.94
N VAL A 298 -35.63 -20.58 30.89
CA VAL A 298 -35.93 -21.37 32.09
C VAL A 298 -36.98 -20.68 32.95
N ASP A 299 -36.88 -19.38 33.19
CA ASP A 299 -37.86 -18.63 33.99
C ASP A 299 -39.27 -18.72 33.39
N SER A 300 -39.39 -18.65 32.06
CA SER A 300 -40.66 -18.87 31.36
C SER A 300 -41.21 -20.26 31.60
N MET A 301 -40.39 -21.31 31.51
CA MET A 301 -40.81 -22.69 31.80
C MET A 301 -41.20 -22.88 33.26
N MET A 302 -40.44 -22.26 34.17
CA MET A 302 -40.67 -22.25 35.62
C MET A 302 -41.96 -21.52 36.01
N SER A 303 -42.43 -20.58 35.19
CA SER A 303 -43.67 -19.84 35.42
C SER A 303 -44.91 -20.62 34.97
N ASP A 304 -44.76 -21.54 34.02
CA ASP A 304 -45.86 -22.37 33.52
C ASP A 304 -46.16 -23.51 34.50
N LYS A 305 -47.30 -23.42 35.19
CA LYS A 305 -47.75 -24.44 36.13
C LYS A 305 -48.04 -25.78 35.44
N ASN A 306 -48.35 -25.78 34.15
CA ASN A 306 -48.67 -27.00 33.40
C ASN A 306 -47.44 -27.86 33.09
N TYR A 307 -46.23 -27.29 33.23
CA TYR A 307 -44.96 -27.96 33.01
C TYR A 307 -44.59 -28.93 34.13
N PHE A 308 -45.06 -28.66 35.35
CA PHE A 308 -44.74 -29.44 36.53
C PHE A 308 -45.84 -30.47 36.84
N SER A 309 -45.46 -31.52 37.57
CA SER A 309 -46.44 -32.43 38.18
C SER A 309 -47.36 -31.64 39.10
N GLN A 310 -48.67 -31.88 38.98
CA GLN A 310 -49.70 -31.27 39.81
C GLN A 310 -50.42 -32.35 40.61
N ARG A 311 -51.14 -31.98 41.68
CA ARG A 311 -51.86 -32.93 42.53
C ARG A 311 -52.73 -33.88 41.69
N GLY A 312 -52.41 -35.17 41.73
CA GLY A 312 -53.09 -36.24 41.01
C GLY A 312 -52.62 -36.48 39.57
N GLN A 313 -51.67 -35.70 39.05
CA GLN A 313 -51.09 -35.85 37.72
C GLN A 313 -49.56 -35.79 37.77
N LEU A 314 -48.95 -36.97 37.80
CA LEU A 314 -47.52 -37.14 37.65
C LEU A 314 -47.14 -36.91 36.17
N LYS A 315 -46.40 -35.85 35.87
CA LYS A 315 -45.87 -35.57 34.53
C LYS A 315 -44.37 -35.84 34.50
N GLN A 316 -43.95 -36.56 33.46
CA GLN A 316 -42.53 -36.74 33.15
C GLN A 316 -41.96 -35.41 32.62
N PRO A 317 -40.81 -34.94 33.13
CA PRO A 317 -40.13 -33.78 32.56
C PRO A 317 -39.76 -34.02 31.11
N ASP A 318 -40.06 -33.06 30.24
CA ASP A 318 -39.69 -33.06 28.83
C ASP A 318 -39.00 -31.73 28.50
N HIS A 319 -37.83 -31.79 27.87
CA HIS A 319 -37.04 -30.62 27.50
C HIS A 319 -36.96 -30.40 25.98
N ALA A 320 -37.80 -31.06 25.18
CA ALA A 320 -37.78 -30.92 23.72
C ALA A 320 -37.89 -29.46 23.24
N ASP A 321 -38.82 -28.68 23.81
CA ASP A 321 -39.00 -27.26 23.46
C ASP A 321 -37.81 -26.39 23.89
N LEU A 322 -37.25 -26.65 25.09
CA LEU A 322 -36.02 -26.00 25.56
C LEU A 322 -34.87 -26.22 24.56
N ARG A 323 -34.65 -27.48 24.18
CA ARG A 323 -33.60 -27.88 23.23
C ARG A 323 -33.82 -27.25 21.87
N TYR A 324 -35.05 -27.24 21.37
CA TYR A 324 -35.41 -26.61 20.10
C TYR A 324 -35.08 -25.11 20.10
N LYS A 325 -35.52 -24.39 21.12
CA LYS A 325 -35.27 -22.95 21.28
C LYS A 325 -33.77 -22.62 21.42
N CYS A 326 -33.00 -23.47 22.09
CA CYS A 326 -31.54 -23.32 22.14
C CYS A 326 -30.88 -23.54 20.76
N ARG A 327 -31.35 -24.51 19.97
CA ARG A 327 -30.78 -24.83 18.65
C ARG A 327 -30.85 -23.67 17.65
N ILE A 328 -31.85 -22.78 17.75
CA ILE A 328 -31.96 -21.58 16.93
C ILE A 328 -30.67 -20.74 16.98
N TYR A 329 -30.00 -20.73 18.14
CA TYR A 329 -28.80 -19.95 18.38
C TYR A 329 -27.48 -20.74 18.27
N ALA A 330 -27.52 -21.99 17.79
CA ALA A 330 -26.33 -22.83 17.64
C ALA A 330 -25.29 -22.21 16.69
N HIS A 331 -25.74 -21.65 15.55
CA HIS A 331 -24.84 -20.94 14.63
C HIS A 331 -24.19 -19.72 15.29
N LEU A 332 -24.92 -18.95 16.11
CA LEU A 332 -24.34 -17.80 16.82
C LEU A 332 -23.20 -18.23 17.74
N LEU A 333 -23.39 -19.32 18.49
CA LEU A 333 -22.35 -19.86 19.35
C LEU A 333 -21.12 -20.30 18.56
N LEU A 334 -21.30 -20.87 17.36
CA LEU A 334 -20.20 -21.31 16.50
C LEU A 334 -19.34 -20.12 16.06
N HIS A 335 -19.96 -19.04 15.59
CA HIS A 335 -19.24 -17.83 15.18
C HIS A 335 -18.62 -17.08 16.37
N LEU A 336 -19.27 -17.11 17.55
CA LEU A 336 -18.68 -16.54 18.76
C LEU A 336 -17.42 -17.28 19.19
N LYS A 337 -17.38 -18.62 19.08
CA LYS A 337 -16.15 -19.40 19.33
C LYS A 337 -15.01 -18.99 18.42
N SER A 338 -15.28 -18.75 17.14
CA SER A 338 -14.25 -18.33 16.20
C SER A 338 -13.72 -16.92 16.48
N LEU A 339 -14.56 -16.03 17.04
CA LEU A 339 -14.18 -14.68 17.40
C LEU A 339 -13.43 -14.63 18.74
N ASP A 340 -13.94 -15.28 19.78
CA ASP A 340 -13.28 -15.38 21.08
C ASP A 340 -13.35 -16.81 21.64
N LYS A 341 -12.19 -17.44 21.81
CA LYS A 341 -12.08 -18.78 22.40
C LYS A 341 -12.50 -18.81 23.87
N ASN A 342 -12.47 -17.65 24.57
CA ASN A 342 -12.76 -17.55 25.99
C ASN A 342 -14.25 -17.39 26.31
N CYS A 343 -15.07 -16.95 25.35
CA CYS A 343 -16.51 -16.69 25.55
C CYS A 343 -17.31 -17.93 25.97
N LEU A 344 -16.88 -19.13 25.55
CA LEU A 344 -17.63 -20.38 25.76
C LEU A 344 -17.65 -20.85 27.21
N ARG A 345 -16.61 -20.58 28.00
CA ARG A 345 -16.57 -21.01 29.41
C ARG A 345 -17.68 -20.32 30.23
N PRO A 346 -17.81 -18.98 30.22
CA PRO A 346 -18.92 -18.28 30.85
C PRO A 346 -20.30 -18.68 30.31
N LEU A 347 -20.43 -18.94 29.00
CA LEU A 347 -21.70 -19.32 28.39
C LEU A 347 -22.16 -20.71 28.83
N ARG A 348 -21.26 -21.70 28.84
CA ARG A 348 -21.53 -23.03 29.39
C ARG A 348 -21.98 -22.96 30.84
N LYS A 349 -21.27 -22.17 31.67
CA LYS A 349 -21.64 -21.97 33.07
C LYS A 349 -23.04 -21.37 33.22
N ALA A 350 -23.38 -20.35 32.43
CA ALA A 350 -24.70 -19.72 32.48
C ALA A 350 -25.82 -20.69 32.10
N TYR A 351 -25.65 -21.43 30.99
CA TYR A 351 -26.61 -22.45 30.58
C TYR A 351 -26.79 -23.52 31.66
N CYS A 352 -25.69 -24.09 32.16
CA CYS A 352 -25.74 -25.12 33.20
C CYS A 352 -26.39 -24.60 34.48
N SER A 353 -26.09 -23.38 34.90
CA SER A 353 -26.72 -22.78 36.08
C SER A 353 -28.24 -22.65 35.92
N SER A 354 -28.72 -22.20 34.77
CA SER A 354 -30.16 -22.10 34.49
C SER A 354 -30.81 -23.48 34.42
N LEU A 355 -30.22 -24.44 33.70
CA LEU A 355 -30.76 -25.79 33.59
C LEU A 355 -30.80 -26.52 34.93
N ASN A 356 -29.76 -26.39 35.77
CA ASN A 356 -29.76 -26.97 37.12
C ASN A 356 -30.87 -26.39 38.00
N LEU A 357 -31.24 -25.12 37.82
CA LEU A 357 -32.35 -24.52 38.54
C LEU A 357 -33.68 -25.17 38.15
N LEU A 358 -33.89 -25.42 36.85
CA LEU A 358 -35.05 -26.13 36.32
C LEU A 358 -35.12 -27.57 36.88
N LEU A 359 -34.06 -28.35 36.67
CA LEU A 359 -33.96 -29.74 37.11
C LEU A 359 -34.23 -29.91 38.62
N ARG A 360 -33.67 -29.01 39.45
CA ARG A 360 -33.90 -29.05 40.91
C ARG A 360 -35.36 -28.79 41.28
N ARG A 361 -36.07 -27.94 40.54
CA ARG A 361 -37.49 -27.70 40.80
C ARG A 361 -38.34 -28.86 40.31
N GLU A 362 -38.07 -29.39 39.12
CA GLU A 362 -38.76 -30.56 38.59
C GLU A 362 -38.63 -31.76 39.51
N ALA A 363 -37.41 -32.06 39.97
CA ALA A 363 -37.16 -33.13 40.94
C ALA A 363 -37.91 -32.91 42.25
N ARG A 364 -37.99 -31.66 42.74
CA ARG A 364 -38.70 -31.33 43.98
C ARG A 364 -40.21 -31.52 43.84
N GLU A 365 -40.82 -30.98 42.79
CA GLU A 365 -42.27 -31.09 42.58
C GLU A 365 -42.67 -32.54 42.27
N PHE A 366 -41.87 -33.26 41.49
CA PHE A 366 -42.08 -34.68 41.22
C PHE A 366 -42.01 -35.52 42.49
N ALA A 367 -41.01 -35.30 43.34
CA ALA A 367 -40.88 -35.99 44.63
C ALA A 367 -42.02 -35.63 45.60
N ASN A 368 -42.47 -34.37 45.61
CA ASN A 368 -43.61 -33.94 46.42
C ASN A 368 -44.90 -34.64 45.99
N GLU A 369 -45.12 -34.80 44.68
CA GLU A 369 -46.29 -35.50 44.15
C GLU A 369 -46.23 -37.00 44.41
N LEU A 370 -45.06 -37.64 44.21
CA LEU A 370 -44.87 -39.04 44.58
C LEU A 370 -45.20 -39.27 46.06
N ARG A 371 -44.68 -38.40 46.95
CA ARG A 371 -44.96 -38.47 48.39
C ARG A 371 -46.46 -38.26 48.69
N ALA A 372 -47.13 -37.36 47.98
CA ALA A 372 -48.56 -37.13 48.11
C ALA A 372 -49.38 -38.36 47.66
N SER A 373 -49.00 -38.99 46.53
CA SER A 373 -49.67 -40.18 46.01
C SER A 373 -49.54 -41.41 46.93
N THR A 374 -48.38 -41.60 47.58
CA THR A 374 -48.20 -42.64 48.60
C THR A 374 -49.02 -42.39 49.87
N LYS A 375 -49.36 -41.13 50.19
CA LYS A 375 -50.23 -40.79 51.33
C LYS A 375 -51.72 -40.96 51.04
N VAL A 376 -52.14 -40.76 49.78
CA VAL A 376 -53.55 -40.84 49.36
C VAL A 376 -54.03 -42.29 49.15
N SER A 377 -53.13 -43.26 48.99
CA SER A 377 -53.52 -44.69 48.93
C SER A 377 -53.89 -45.28 50.30
N ILE A 378 -53.81 -44.51 51.39
CA ILE A 378 -54.34 -44.87 52.70
C ILE A 378 -55.81 -44.41 52.74
N SER A 379 -56.71 -45.17 52.11
CA SER A 379 -58.14 -45.02 52.38
C SER A 379 -58.47 -45.68 53.73
N PRO A 380 -59.03 -44.95 54.71
CA PRO A 380 -59.50 -45.57 55.94
C PRO A 380 -60.90 -46.12 55.68
N THR A 381 -61.01 -47.38 55.28
CA THR A 381 -62.31 -48.07 55.31
C THR A 381 -62.12 -49.52 55.69
N THR A 382 -62.14 -49.77 57.00
CA THR A 382 -62.88 -50.89 57.59
C THR A 382 -63.10 -50.59 59.07
N TRP A 383 -64.31 -50.15 59.37
CA TRP A 383 -64.91 -50.15 60.70
C TRP A 383 -65.23 -51.60 61.11
N LEU A 384 -64.74 -52.08 62.26
CA LEU A 384 -65.47 -52.84 63.29
C LEU A 384 -64.53 -53.36 64.40
N GLU A 385 -64.58 -52.67 65.54
CA GLU A 385 -64.63 -53.14 66.93
C GLU A 385 -63.88 -54.43 67.36
N GLY A 386 -62.91 -54.28 68.28
CA GLY A 386 -62.48 -55.38 69.17
C GLY A 386 -61.03 -55.33 69.68
N SER A 387 -60.86 -54.84 70.92
CA SER A 387 -59.81 -55.22 71.91
C SER A 387 -58.43 -54.49 71.90
N PRO A 388 -57.90 -54.09 73.07
CA PRO A 388 -56.59 -53.46 73.20
C PRO A 388 -55.50 -54.51 73.52
N GLY A 389 -54.46 -54.56 72.69
CA GLY A 389 -53.24 -55.30 73.02
C GLY A 389 -52.46 -55.72 71.78
N GLY A 390 -51.22 -55.27 71.67
CA GLY A 390 -50.28 -55.80 70.68
C GLY A 390 -49.41 -54.72 70.04
N ASN A 391 -48.28 -54.44 70.68
CA ASN A 391 -47.19 -53.68 70.08
C ASN A 391 -46.56 -54.50 68.93
N GLN A 392 -46.19 -53.78 67.86
CA GLN A 392 -45.36 -54.18 66.71
C GLN A 392 -46.05 -54.92 65.55
N ILE A 393 -46.16 -54.23 64.40
CA ILE A 393 -45.52 -54.50 63.09
C ILE A 393 -46.25 -53.63 62.05
N GLY A 394 -45.62 -52.54 61.62
CA GLY A 394 -46.19 -51.60 60.62
C GLY A 394 -45.19 -51.02 59.61
N ASN A 395 -43.91 -51.43 59.63
CA ASN A 395 -42.86 -50.73 58.87
C ASN A 395 -42.52 -51.33 57.48
N SER A 396 -42.99 -52.54 57.14
CA SER A 396 -42.57 -53.20 55.89
C SER A 396 -43.20 -52.57 54.63
N THR A 397 -44.46 -52.17 54.71
CA THR A 397 -45.23 -51.63 53.56
C THR A 397 -44.81 -50.19 53.21
N ASP A 398 -44.47 -49.39 54.22
CA ASP A 398 -43.94 -48.04 54.05
C ASP A 398 -42.55 -48.06 53.41
N THR A 399 -41.73 -49.06 53.75
CA THR A 399 -40.38 -49.23 53.20
C THR A 399 -40.42 -49.62 51.72
N SER A 400 -41.36 -50.48 51.29
CA SER A 400 -41.54 -50.84 49.87
C SER A 400 -42.10 -49.68 49.04
N ALA A 401 -43.04 -48.89 49.58
CA ALA A 401 -43.57 -47.73 48.89
C ALA A 401 -42.51 -46.62 48.69
N LEU A 402 -41.62 -46.44 49.68
CA LEU A 402 -40.47 -45.56 49.58
C LEU A 402 -39.44 -46.05 48.55
N SER A 403 -39.14 -47.36 48.51
CA SER A 403 -38.24 -47.91 47.49
C SER A 403 -38.82 -47.76 46.08
N ASP A 404 -40.12 -47.98 45.91
CA ASP A 404 -40.80 -47.83 44.62
C ASP A 404 -40.82 -46.37 44.13
N ALA A 405 -41.03 -45.41 45.04
CA ALA A 405 -40.95 -43.98 44.72
C ALA A 405 -39.52 -43.58 44.30
N TYR A 406 -38.50 -44.11 44.98
CA TYR A 406 -37.10 -43.87 44.64
C TYR A 406 -36.73 -44.48 43.27
N ILE A 407 -37.15 -45.72 43.00
CA ILE A 407 -36.94 -46.38 41.69
C ILE A 407 -37.62 -45.61 40.56
N LYS A 408 -38.84 -45.09 40.78
CA LYS A 408 -39.54 -44.25 39.79
C LYS A 408 -38.78 -42.94 39.53
N MET A 409 -38.24 -42.30 40.56
CA MET A 409 -37.44 -41.10 40.41
C MET A 409 -36.17 -41.35 39.60
N LEU A 410 -35.44 -42.43 39.90
CA LEU A 410 -34.23 -42.81 39.15
C LEU A 410 -34.54 -43.16 37.68
N THR A 411 -35.59 -43.95 37.44
CA THR A 411 -36.01 -44.36 36.08
C THR A 411 -36.36 -43.17 35.19
N ILE A 412 -36.86 -42.06 35.77
CA ILE A 412 -37.24 -40.86 35.01
C ILE A 412 -36.08 -39.86 34.87
N PHE A 413 -35.36 -39.56 35.96
CA PHE A 413 -34.34 -38.51 35.94
C PHE A 413 -32.99 -38.98 35.38
N ILE A 414 -32.62 -40.27 35.49
CA ILE A 414 -31.35 -40.74 34.91
C ILE A 414 -31.34 -40.56 33.38
N PRO A 415 -32.33 -41.05 32.60
CA PRO A 415 -32.37 -40.84 31.16
C PRO A 415 -32.41 -39.35 30.79
N LEU A 416 -33.19 -38.54 31.51
CA LEU A 416 -33.27 -37.09 31.29
C LEU A 416 -31.91 -36.41 31.45
N LEU A 417 -31.17 -36.73 32.53
CA LEU A 417 -29.83 -36.17 32.78
C LEU A 417 -28.82 -36.63 31.72
N VAL A 418 -28.89 -37.89 31.29
CA VAL A 418 -28.06 -38.41 30.20
C VAL A 418 -28.36 -37.64 28.91
N ASP A 419 -29.62 -37.47 28.56
CA ASP A 419 -30.03 -36.74 27.37
C ASP A 419 -29.61 -35.26 27.42
N GLU A 420 -29.72 -34.60 28.57
CA GLU A 420 -29.26 -33.21 28.74
C GLU A 420 -27.75 -33.08 28.66
N SER A 421 -27.00 -34.02 29.25
CA SER A 421 -25.54 -34.04 29.16
C SER A 421 -25.09 -34.25 27.71
N SER A 422 -25.78 -35.13 26.98
CA SER A 422 -25.56 -35.37 25.56
C SER A 422 -25.90 -34.13 24.73
N PHE A 423 -27.07 -33.52 24.93
CA PHE A 423 -27.46 -32.30 24.23
C PHE A 423 -26.47 -31.17 24.47
N LEU A 424 -26.06 -30.95 25.72
CA LEU A 424 -25.07 -29.93 26.06
C LEU A 424 -23.74 -30.16 25.35
N ALA A 425 -23.26 -31.42 25.32
CA ALA A 425 -22.05 -31.79 24.61
C ALA A 425 -22.18 -31.43 23.12
N HIS A 426 -23.24 -31.88 22.44
CA HIS A 426 -23.40 -31.58 21.02
C HIS A 426 -23.61 -30.07 20.76
N PHE A 427 -24.40 -29.38 21.58
CA PHE A 427 -24.72 -27.96 21.42
C PHE A 427 -23.52 -27.04 21.67
N MET A 428 -22.66 -27.39 22.64
CA MET A 428 -21.47 -26.61 23.00
C MET A 428 -20.18 -27.10 22.32
N CYS A 429 -20.16 -28.30 21.75
CA CYS A 429 -19.08 -28.85 20.92
C CYS A 429 -19.37 -28.76 19.41
N PHE A 430 -20.50 -28.18 19.02
CA PHE A 430 -20.85 -27.81 17.63
C PHE A 430 -21.12 -29.00 16.69
N GLU A 431 -21.59 -30.12 17.23
CA GLU A 431 -21.99 -31.30 16.46
C GLU A 431 -23.51 -31.32 16.15
N VAL A 432 -24.26 -30.31 16.60
CA VAL A 432 -25.69 -30.15 16.25
C VAL A 432 -25.82 -29.32 14.97
N PRO A 433 -26.40 -29.86 13.89
CA PRO A 433 -26.80 -29.05 12.75
C PRO A 433 -27.81 -28.00 13.20
N ALA A 434 -27.60 -26.74 12.86
CA ALA A 434 -28.61 -25.73 13.15
C ALA A 434 -29.86 -26.00 12.32
N LEU A 435 -31.00 -25.58 12.87
CA LEU A 435 -32.27 -25.70 12.17
C LEU A 435 -32.28 -24.73 10.99
N VAL A 436 -32.34 -25.27 9.77
CA VAL A 436 -32.60 -24.50 8.56
C VAL A 436 -34.04 -23.98 8.65
N PRO A 437 -34.31 -22.69 8.38
CA PRO A 437 -35.68 -22.17 8.38
C PRO A 437 -36.57 -22.96 7.42
N PRO A 438 -37.84 -23.26 7.77
CA PRO A 438 -38.77 -23.89 6.84
C PRO A 438 -39.08 -22.89 5.71
N GLY A 439 -38.40 -23.05 4.57
CA GLY A 439 -38.60 -22.16 3.43
C GLY A 439 -37.59 -22.20 2.28
N VAL A 440 -36.48 -22.93 2.39
CA VAL A 440 -35.55 -23.08 1.25
C VAL A 440 -35.65 -24.51 0.71
N GLY A 441 -36.40 -24.65 -0.37
CA GLY A 441 -36.61 -25.90 -1.07
C GLY A 441 -35.28 -26.55 -1.47
N ALA A 442 -35.19 -27.85 -1.20
CA ALA A 442 -34.20 -28.72 -1.78
C ALA A 442 -34.31 -28.65 -3.31
N ASN A 443 -33.33 -28.03 -3.96
CA ASN A 443 -33.09 -28.29 -5.37
C ASN A 443 -31.72 -28.94 -5.49
N GLY A 444 -31.76 -30.25 -5.75
CA GLY A 444 -30.57 -31.03 -6.02
C GLY A 444 -29.93 -30.57 -7.32
N ASN A 445 -28.62 -30.36 -7.28
CA ASN A 445 -27.80 -30.53 -8.47
C ASN A 445 -26.57 -31.33 -8.10
N LYS A 446 -26.62 -32.62 -8.43
CA LYS A 446 -25.43 -33.47 -8.57
C LYS A 446 -24.50 -32.80 -9.58
N ARG A 447 -23.29 -32.48 -9.15
CA ARG A 447 -22.13 -32.46 -10.04
C ARG A 447 -20.94 -33.00 -9.27
N GLY A 448 -20.50 -34.18 -9.67
CA GLY A 448 -19.33 -34.84 -9.11
C GLY A 448 -18.05 -34.08 -9.47
N SER A 449 -17.11 -34.11 -8.55
CA SER A 449 -15.69 -34.14 -8.86
C SER A 449 -15.07 -35.10 -7.86
N ASN A 450 -14.59 -36.24 -8.39
CA ASN A 450 -13.66 -37.13 -7.71
C ASN A 450 -12.36 -36.36 -7.56
N ASP A 451 -11.91 -36.12 -6.33
CA ASP A 451 -10.50 -35.87 -6.06
C ASP A 451 -10.13 -36.67 -4.79
N ASP A 452 -9.56 -37.82 -5.09
CA ASP A 452 -8.93 -38.80 -4.22
C ASP A 452 -7.62 -38.23 -3.66
N LEU A 453 -7.53 -37.99 -2.34
CA LEU A 453 -6.25 -37.88 -1.63
C LEU A 453 -6.39 -38.26 -0.14
N GLY A 454 -5.89 -39.45 0.18
CA GLY A 454 -4.95 -39.60 1.30
C GLY A 454 -5.52 -39.95 2.67
N ILE A 455 -5.83 -41.24 2.85
CA ILE A 455 -5.88 -41.90 4.18
C ILE A 455 -4.51 -41.76 4.85
N MET A 456 -4.41 -40.93 5.89
CA MET A 456 -3.34 -41.06 6.89
C MET A 456 -3.92 -41.65 8.18
N ASN A 457 -3.65 -42.93 8.37
CA ASN A 457 -3.64 -43.58 9.68
C ASN A 457 -2.68 -42.81 10.60
N MET A 458 -3.18 -42.31 11.74
CA MET A 458 -2.33 -42.00 12.88
C MET A 458 -2.77 -42.81 14.08
N ASN A 459 -1.81 -43.59 14.55
CA ASN A 459 -1.83 -44.50 15.67
C ASN A 459 -2.39 -43.85 16.94
N SER A 460 -3.26 -44.63 17.58
CA SER A 460 -3.42 -44.70 19.03
C SER A 460 -2.07 -44.82 19.74
N ASN A 461 -1.70 -43.83 20.56
CA ASN A 461 -1.08 -44.10 21.85
C ASN A 461 -1.25 -42.95 22.84
N ASP A 462 -1.42 -43.35 24.09
CA ASP A 462 -1.83 -42.61 25.28
C ASP A 462 -1.10 -41.30 25.58
N SER A 463 -1.85 -40.34 26.13
CA SER A 463 -1.42 -39.59 27.32
C SER A 463 -2.64 -39.15 28.12
N LYS A 464 -2.74 -39.73 29.32
CA LYS A 464 -3.67 -39.42 30.41
C LYS A 464 -3.74 -37.92 30.66
N ASP A 465 -4.95 -37.37 30.68
CA ASP A 465 -5.35 -36.35 31.65
C ASP A 465 -6.87 -36.47 31.87
N GLY A 466 -7.22 -37.36 32.80
CA GLY A 466 -8.58 -37.51 33.29
C GLY A 466 -8.95 -36.30 34.12
N ASN A 467 -9.63 -35.32 33.53
CA ASN A 467 -10.35 -34.31 34.29
C ASN A 467 -11.80 -34.75 34.42
N SER A 468 -12.08 -35.45 35.52
CA SER A 468 -13.42 -35.87 35.93
C SER A 468 -14.35 -34.65 36.03
N PHE A 469 -15.28 -34.51 35.09
CA PHE A 469 -16.49 -33.72 35.31
C PHE A 469 -17.39 -34.50 36.26
N LEU A 470 -17.10 -34.43 37.56
CA LEU A 470 -18.07 -34.73 38.59
C LEU A 470 -19.12 -33.62 38.56
N VAL A 471 -20.27 -33.94 37.96
CA VAL A 471 -21.52 -33.27 38.27
C VAL A 471 -21.84 -33.67 39.71
N SER A 472 -21.46 -32.82 40.67
CA SER A 472 -21.89 -32.96 42.05
C SER A 472 -23.41 -32.76 42.10
N LEU A 473 -24.12 -33.82 42.50
CA LEU A 473 -25.52 -33.81 42.91
C LEU A 473 -25.76 -32.80 44.04
#